data_AF-A0A914LYT8-F1
#
_entry.id   AF-A0A914LYT8-F1
#
_cell.length_a   1.000
_cell.length_b   1.000
_cell.length_c   1.000
_cell.angle_alpha   90.00
_cell.angle_beta   90.00
_cell.angle_gamma   90.00
#
_symmetry.space_group_name_H-M   'P 1'
#
loop_
_entity.id
_entity.type
_entity.pdbx_description
1 polymer ?
#
loop_
_entity_poly.entity_id
_entity_poly.type
_entity_poly.pdbx_seq_one_letter_code
_entity_poly.pdbx_strand_id
1 'polypeptide(L)'
;MECTDTIDCGSKNYICQNGICIDKNPLNGEEGVDLFALTSIDKFKCLKEKLSVKFVIVRASRSNGYFDDNAVANIENAWAAGIKEVDIYIWPCVKPKLVENVICDNAR
;
A
#
# COMPACT_ATOMS: atom_id res chain seq x y z
N MET A 1 5.56 -19.44 8.77
CA MET A 1 4.93 -18.34 8.01
C MET A 1 5.69 -17.09 8.39
N GLU A 2 6.75 -16.78 7.66
CA GLU A 2 7.55 -15.58 7.89
C GLU A 2 6.74 -14.37 7.40
N CYS A 3 6.71 -13.27 8.16
CA CYS A 3 5.95 -12.09 7.73
C CYS A 3 6.55 -11.44 6.46
N THR A 4 7.76 -11.84 6.03
CA THR A 4 8.51 -11.30 4.89
C THR A 4 9.53 -12.33 4.33
N ASP A 5 9.39 -12.82 3.09
CA ASP A 5 10.56 -13.26 2.31
C ASP A 5 11.18 -12.00 1.67
N THR A 6 12.41 -11.69 2.05
CA THR A 6 13.08 -10.40 1.81
C THR A 6 13.52 -10.19 0.36
N ILE A 7 13.14 -9.07 -0.26
CA ILE A 7 13.85 -8.46 -1.40
C ILE A 7 14.30 -7.04 -0.97
N ASP A 8 15.58 -6.78 -1.16
CA ASP A 8 16.28 -5.51 -0.91
C ASP A 8 15.93 -4.49 -2.01
N CYS A 9 15.24 -3.41 -1.65
CA CYS A 9 14.95 -2.28 -2.52
C CYS A 9 15.89 -1.10 -2.24
N GLY A 10 17.18 -1.23 -2.57
CA GLY A 10 18.09 -0.16 -3.01
C GLY A 10 18.31 1.06 -2.10
N SER A 11 17.70 1.09 -0.92
CA SER A 11 17.74 2.14 0.09
C SER A 11 17.52 1.44 1.43
N LYS A 12 18.41 1.70 2.39
CA LYS A 12 18.73 0.79 3.51
C LYS A 12 17.58 0.47 4.50
N ASN A 13 16.34 0.94 4.27
CA ASN A 13 15.28 0.97 5.27
C ASN A 13 13.89 0.48 4.81
N TYR A 14 13.73 -0.05 3.59
CA TYR A 14 12.43 -0.58 3.12
C TYR A 14 12.46 -2.10 2.94
N ILE A 15 11.38 -2.78 3.36
CA ILE A 15 11.14 -4.20 3.05
C ILE A 15 9.87 -4.29 2.20
N CYS A 16 9.99 -4.76 0.96
CA CYS A 16 8.84 -4.95 0.06
C CYS A 16 8.69 -6.42 -0.36
N GLN A 17 7.49 -6.99 -0.26
CA GLN A 17 7.17 -8.33 -0.77
C GLN A 17 5.72 -8.42 -1.28
N ASN A 18 5.52 -8.96 -2.50
CA ASN A 18 4.19 -9.23 -3.08
C ASN A 18 3.22 -8.03 -3.04
N GLY A 19 3.72 -6.81 -3.28
CA GLY A 19 2.91 -5.59 -3.32
C GLY A 19 2.59 -4.98 -1.95
N ILE A 20 3.38 -5.31 -0.93
CA ILE A 20 3.35 -4.75 0.43
C ILE A 20 4.73 -4.14 0.71
N CYS A 21 4.80 -2.87 1.09
CA CYS A 21 6.04 -2.17 1.43
C CYS A 21 6.00 -1.60 2.85
N ILE A 22 7.05 -1.86 3.63
CA ILE A 22 7.17 -1.42 5.04
C ILE A 22 8.34 -0.44 5.14
N ASP A 23 8.07 0.75 5.66
CA ASP A 23 9.07 1.77 5.99
C ASP A 23 9.57 1.58 7.43
N LYS A 24 10.87 1.29 7.59
CA LYS A 24 11.52 1.25 8.91
C LYS A 24 12.15 2.60 9.20
N ASN A 25 11.47 3.42 10.00
CA ASN A 25 11.92 4.77 10.28
C ASN A 25 13.01 4.82 11.38
N PRO A 26 14.22 5.36 11.11
CA PRO A 26 15.28 5.49 12.12
C PRO A 26 15.11 6.68 13.10
N LEU A 27 14.02 7.46 13.01
CA LEU A 27 13.85 8.75 13.72
C LEU A 27 12.62 8.83 14.66
N ASN A 28 12.17 7.71 15.25
CA ASN A 28 10.96 7.64 16.12
C ASN A 28 9.64 7.98 15.41
N GLY A 29 9.52 7.70 14.11
CA GLY A 29 8.24 7.75 13.42
C GLY A 29 7.42 6.46 13.60
N GLU A 30 6.13 6.54 13.29
CA GLU A 30 5.28 5.35 13.25
C GLU A 30 5.54 4.53 11.99
N GLU A 31 5.58 3.21 12.13
CA GLU A 31 5.74 2.29 11.00
C GLU A 31 4.38 2.10 10.32
N GLY A 32 4.35 2.20 9.00
CA GLY A 32 3.16 2.02 8.19
C GLY A 32 3.41 1.10 7.01
N VAL A 33 2.32 0.76 6.32
CA VAL A 33 2.38 -0.09 5.13
C VAL A 33 1.50 0.48 4.03
N ASP A 34 2.06 0.61 2.82
CA ASP A 34 1.27 0.86 1.61
C ASP A 34 1.14 -0.42 0.78
N LEU A 35 -0.05 -0.64 0.21
CA LEU A 35 -0.32 -1.84 -0.58
C LEU A 35 -1.44 -1.66 -1.61
N PHE A 36 -1.42 -2.56 -2.59
CA PHE A 36 -2.49 -2.73 -3.56
C PHE A 36 -2.96 -4.19 -3.70
N ALA A 37 -2.12 -5.15 -3.30
CA ALA A 37 -2.46 -6.57 -3.36
C ALA A 37 -3.46 -6.92 -2.25
N LEU A 38 -4.39 -7.84 -2.55
CA LEU A 38 -5.31 -8.34 -1.55
C LEU A 38 -4.53 -8.98 -0.38
N THR A 39 -4.80 -8.50 0.82
CA THR A 39 -4.08 -8.87 2.04
C THR A 39 -5.10 -9.38 3.06
N SER A 40 -4.83 -10.57 3.61
CA SER A 40 -5.72 -11.22 4.58
C SER A 40 -5.62 -10.58 5.96
N ILE A 41 -6.67 -10.79 6.78
CA ILE A 41 -6.71 -10.35 8.19
C ILE A 41 -5.49 -10.87 8.96
N ASP A 42 -5.13 -12.14 8.81
CA ASP A 42 -4.00 -12.74 9.53
C ASP A 42 -2.66 -12.13 9.12
N LYS A 43 -2.54 -11.68 7.86
CA LYS A 43 -1.34 -10.97 7.40
C LYS A 43 -1.27 -9.56 7.99
N PHE A 44 -2.39 -8.84 8.09
CA PHE A 44 -2.44 -7.57 8.81
C PHE A 44 -2.13 -7.71 10.31
N LYS A 45 -2.60 -8.79 10.95
CA LYS A 45 -2.20 -9.12 12.34
C LYS A 45 -0.69 -9.35 12.45
N CYS A 46 -0.09 -10.11 11.52
CA CYS A 46 1.38 -10.30 11.43
C CYS A 46 2.11 -8.96 11.37
N LEU A 47 1.68 -8.07 10.46
CA LEU A 47 2.27 -6.75 10.24
C LEU A 47 2.22 -5.90 11.51
N LYS A 48 1.05 -5.83 12.16
CA LYS A 48 0.85 -5.07 13.40
C LYS A 48 1.66 -5.63 14.57
N GLU A 49 1.68 -6.94 14.76
CA GLU A 49 2.28 -7.59 15.94
C GLU A 49 3.80 -7.79 15.83
N LYS A 50 4.31 -8.03 14.62
CA LYS A 50 5.73 -8.37 14.39
C LYS A 50 6.54 -7.22 13.82
N LEU A 51 5.90 -6.33 13.07
CA LEU A 51 6.53 -5.22 12.35
C LEU A 51 5.92 -3.87 12.77
N SER A 52 5.33 -3.83 13.97
CA SER A 52 4.79 -2.66 14.66
C SER A 52 3.93 -1.69 13.84
N VAL A 53 3.36 -2.16 12.72
CA VAL A 53 2.55 -1.33 11.80
C VAL A 53 1.40 -0.67 12.54
N LYS A 54 1.31 0.66 12.43
CA LYS A 54 0.31 1.52 13.08
C LYS A 54 -0.78 1.99 12.12
N PHE A 55 -0.42 2.20 10.86
CA PHE A 55 -1.33 2.66 9.82
C PHE A 55 -1.14 1.90 8.50
N VAL A 56 -2.19 1.88 7.67
CA VAL A 56 -2.21 1.27 6.34
C VAL A 56 -2.66 2.30 5.31
N ILE A 57 -2.00 2.37 4.15
CA ILE A 57 -2.45 3.17 3.01
C ILE A 57 -2.78 2.24 1.84
N VAL A 58 -4.06 2.16 1.48
CA VAL A 58 -4.53 1.24 0.43
C VAL A 58 -4.68 1.98 -0.90
N ARG A 59 -4.23 1.37 -2.00
CA ARG A 59 -4.56 1.91 -3.33
C ARG A 59 -6.07 1.84 -3.59
N ALA A 60 -6.71 2.98 -3.82
CA ALA A 60 -8.13 3.04 -4.17
C ALA A 60 -8.40 3.25 -5.67
N SER A 61 -7.43 3.74 -6.44
CA SER A 61 -7.55 3.88 -7.89
C SER A 61 -6.28 3.48 -8.63
N ARG A 62 -6.45 3.11 -9.90
CA ARG A 62 -5.41 2.76 -10.85
C ARG A 62 -5.23 3.88 -11.88
N SER A 63 -4.05 3.96 -12.46
CA SER A 63 -3.70 5.01 -13.42
C SER A 63 -4.44 4.97 -14.75
N ASN A 64 -5.16 3.88 -15.02
CA ASN A 64 -6.08 3.76 -16.14
C ASN A 64 -7.48 4.33 -15.83
N GLY A 65 -7.66 4.99 -14.68
CA GLY A 65 -8.91 5.64 -14.28
C GLY A 65 -9.93 4.73 -13.61
N TYR A 66 -9.60 3.45 -13.40
CA TYR A 66 -10.48 2.51 -12.71
C TYR A 66 -10.20 2.48 -11.20
N PHE A 67 -11.24 2.22 -10.41
CA PHE A 67 -11.06 1.88 -9.00
C PHE A 67 -10.28 0.57 -8.86
N ASP A 68 -9.59 0.41 -7.72
CA ASP A 68 -8.92 -0.84 -7.38
C ASP A 68 -9.93 -1.81 -6.74
N ASP A 69 -10.09 -2.98 -7.33
CA ASP A 69 -11.08 -3.98 -6.92
C ASP A 69 -10.78 -4.57 -5.52
N ASN A 70 -9.53 -4.44 -5.04
CA ASN A 70 -9.13 -4.93 -3.72
C ASN A 70 -9.28 -3.89 -2.60
N ALA A 71 -9.57 -2.62 -2.93
CA ALA A 71 -9.48 -1.52 -1.98
C ALA A 71 -10.37 -1.72 -0.75
N VAL A 72 -11.66 -2.01 -0.99
CA VAL A 72 -12.66 -2.20 0.09
C VAL A 72 -12.28 -3.38 0.98
N ALA A 73 -11.96 -4.54 0.38
CA ALA A 73 -11.60 -5.74 1.14
C ALA A 73 -10.35 -5.53 1.99
N ASN A 74 -9.35 -4.79 1.49
CA ASN A 74 -8.15 -4.47 2.26
C ASN A 74 -8.44 -3.54 3.45
N ILE A 75 -9.29 -2.53 3.25
CA ILE A 75 -9.72 -1.62 4.33
C ILE A 75 -10.46 -2.41 5.42
N GLU A 76 -11.43 -3.24 5.03
CA GLU A 76 -12.19 -4.09 5.96
C GLU A 76 -11.28 -5.06 6.72
N ASN A 77 -10.33 -5.70 6.02
CA ASN A 77 -9.39 -6.65 6.63
C ASN A 77 -8.42 -5.95 7.60
N ALA A 78 -7.95 -4.75 7.28
CA ALA A 78 -7.09 -3.96 8.16
C ALA A 78 -7.82 -3.55 9.45
N TRP A 79 -9.06 -3.07 9.34
CA TRP A 79 -9.91 -2.78 10.50
C TRP A 79 -10.21 -4.03 11.32
N ALA A 80 -10.51 -5.16 10.68
CA ALA A 80 -10.74 -6.43 11.36
C ALA A 80 -9.48 -6.97 12.08
N ALA A 81 -8.28 -6.63 11.58
CA ALA A 81 -7.01 -6.90 12.26
C ALA A 81 -6.69 -5.88 13.39
N GLY A 82 -7.54 -4.88 13.57
CA GLY A 82 -7.43 -3.86 14.61
C GLY A 82 -6.39 -2.78 14.31
N ILE A 83 -6.06 -2.54 13.04
CA ILE A 83 -5.36 -1.33 12.60
C ILE A 83 -6.41 -0.25 12.40
N LYS A 84 -6.33 0.86 13.14
CA LYS A 84 -7.39 1.89 13.14
C LYS A 84 -7.18 2.96 12.08
N GLU A 85 -5.92 3.27 11.79
CA GLU A 85 -5.54 4.29 10.83
C GLU A 85 -5.40 3.64 9.47
N VAL A 86 -6.42 3.83 8.63
CA VAL A 86 -6.47 3.30 7.28
C VAL A 86 -6.83 4.43 6.34
N ASP A 87 -5.86 4.84 5.54
CA ASP A 87 -6.01 5.83 4.50
C ASP A 87 -5.98 5.17 3.12
N ILE A 88 -6.24 5.97 2.09
CA ILE A 88 -6.13 5.54 0.71
C ILE A 88 -5.21 6.47 -0.08
N TYR A 89 -4.58 5.90 -1.11
CA TYR A 89 -3.95 6.70 -2.17
C TYR A 89 -4.66 6.48 -3.50
N ILE A 90 -4.65 7.53 -4.31
CA ILE A 90 -5.17 7.56 -5.67
C ILE A 90 -3.98 7.50 -6.60
N TRP A 91 -3.89 6.48 -7.46
CA TRP A 91 -2.98 6.52 -8.60
C TRP A 91 -3.72 7.24 -9.73
N PRO A 92 -3.39 8.51 -10.01
CA PRO A 92 -4.20 9.31 -10.91
C PRO A 92 -4.05 8.84 -12.35
N CYS A 93 -5.19 8.76 -13.04
CA CYS A 93 -5.23 8.93 -14.49
C CYS A 93 -5.16 10.43 -14.76
N VAL A 94 -4.07 10.90 -15.35
CA VAL A 94 -4.00 12.28 -15.85
C VAL A 94 -4.06 12.26 -17.36
N LYS A 95 -4.81 13.18 -17.94
CA LYS A 95 -4.67 13.52 -19.36
C LYS A 95 -3.71 14.71 -19.44
N PRO A 96 -2.50 14.54 -19.97
CA PRO A 96 -1.64 15.69 -20.22
C PRO A 96 -2.39 16.64 -21.16
N LYS A 97 -2.47 17.93 -20.82
CA LYS A 97 -3.13 18.94 -21.67
C LYS A 97 -2.53 19.03 -23.09
N LEU A 98 -1.35 18.45 -23.30
CA LEU A 98 -0.58 18.53 -24.53
C LEU A 98 -0.75 17.31 -25.46
N VAL A 99 -1.51 16.28 -25.08
CA VAL A 99 -1.69 15.10 -25.92
C VAL A 99 -3.18 14.82 -26.14
N GLU A 100 -3.70 15.33 -27.26
CA GLU A 100 -5.01 14.91 -27.76
C GLU A 100 -4.94 13.43 -28.17
N ASN A 101 -5.93 12.64 -27.74
CA ASN A 101 -6.10 11.19 -27.99
C ASN A 101 -5.45 10.21 -27.00
N VAL A 102 -4.95 10.65 -25.85
CA VAL A 102 -4.60 9.73 -24.75
C VAL A 102 -5.79 9.58 -23.79
N ILE A 103 -6.23 8.34 -23.56
CA ILE A 103 -7.35 8.04 -22.65
C ILE A 103 -6.94 8.32 -21.19
N CYS A 104 -5.72 7.99 -20.80
CA CYS A 104 -5.05 8.27 -19.52
C CYS A 104 -3.53 8.03 -19.67
N ASP A 105 -2.68 8.87 -19.09
CA ASP A 105 -1.26 8.57 -18.84
C ASP A 105 -0.96 8.71 -17.33
N ASN A 106 0.10 8.05 -16.87
CA ASN A 106 0.58 8.20 -15.50
C ASN A 106 1.12 9.63 -15.32
N ALA A 107 0.83 10.26 -14.18
CA ALA A 107 1.52 11.49 -13.80
C ALA A 107 3.00 11.13 -13.53
N ARG A 108 3.86 11.32 -14.54
CA ARG A 108 5.31 11.19 -14.46
C ARG A 108 5.96 12.55 -14.34
#